data_AF-A0AAU5GWK1-F1
#
_entry.id   AF-A0AAU5GWK1-F1
#
_cell.length_a   1.000
_cell.length_b   1.000
_cell.length_c   1.000
_cell.angle_alpha   90.00
_cell.angle_beta   90.00
_cell.angle_gamma   90.00
#
_symmetry.space_group_name_H-M   'P 1'
#
loop_
_entity.id
_entity.type
_entity.pdbx_description
1 polymer ?
#
loop_
_entity_poly.entity_id
_entity_poly.type
_entity_poly.pdbx_seq_one_letter_code
_entity_poly.pdbx_strand_id
1 'polypeptide(L)'
;MITPRPDEQGTCDRCLADVLWVHTVPNNAKRPIDPEPNADGSTAVYRDQAGRLRARQLTKERPAAEGSEVIYMTHHATCARPRPRRTSRPNPPPRTQRRHWGTATPGWHP
;
A
#
# COMPACT_ATOMS: atom_id res chain seq x y z
N MET A 1 14.82 -18.52 8.81
CA MET A 1 13.43 -18.54 8.34
C MET A 1 12.52 -18.27 9.53
N ILE A 2 11.49 -17.43 9.39
CA ILE A 2 10.60 -17.10 10.50
C ILE A 2 9.50 -18.16 10.56
N THR A 3 9.32 -18.80 11.71
CA THR A 3 8.22 -19.75 11.90
C THR A 3 6.92 -18.98 12.18
N PRO A 4 5.89 -19.08 11.34
CA PRO A 4 4.62 -18.42 11.57
C PRO A 4 3.81 -19.15 12.65
N ARG A 5 3.01 -18.41 13.42
CA ARG A 5 2.04 -19.00 14.35
C ARG A 5 0.74 -19.35 13.61
N PRO A 6 -0.11 -20.23 14.16
CA PRO A 6 -1.38 -20.60 13.52
C PRO A 6 -2.30 -19.40 13.23
N ASP A 7 -2.32 -18.39 14.11
CA ASP A 7 -3.14 -17.18 13.96
C ASP A 7 -2.64 -16.20 12.88
N GLU A 8 -1.43 -16.44 12.37
CA GLU A 8 -0.78 -15.64 11.32
C GLU A 8 -0.90 -16.30 9.95
N GLN A 9 -1.24 -17.59 9.92
CA GLN A 9 -1.49 -18.33 8.69
C GLN A 9 -2.94 -18.14 8.26
N GLY A 10 -3.17 -18.08 6.95
CA GLY A 10 -4.50 -18.06 6.41
C GLY A 10 -4.49 -18.07 4.89
N THR A 11 -5.62 -17.72 4.32
CA THR A 11 -5.83 -17.80 2.88
C THR A 11 -6.32 -16.45 2.36
N CYS A 12 -5.86 -16.04 1.17
CA CYS A 12 -6.37 -14.86 0.51
C CYS A 12 -7.86 -15.04 0.16
N ASP A 13 -8.69 -14.06 0.53
CA ASP A 13 -10.13 -14.00 0.24
C ASP A 13 -10.49 -13.99 -1.26
N ARG A 14 -9.51 -13.83 -2.15
CA ARG A 14 -9.70 -13.63 -3.58
C ARG A 14 -9.14 -14.74 -4.43
N CYS A 15 -7.82 -14.97 -4.34
CA CYS A 15 -7.17 -16.02 -5.12
C CYS A 15 -7.10 -17.35 -4.38
N LEU A 16 -7.48 -17.41 -3.10
CA LEU A 16 -7.44 -18.61 -2.26
C LEU A 16 -6.03 -19.21 -2.07
N ALA A 17 -4.98 -18.45 -2.38
CA ALA A 17 -3.60 -18.85 -2.06
C ALA A 17 -3.33 -18.67 -0.56
N ASP A 18 -2.43 -19.50 -0.04
CA ASP A 18 -1.94 -19.35 1.33
C ASP A 18 -1.17 -18.04 1.49
N VAL A 19 -1.36 -17.39 2.63
CA VAL A 19 -0.72 -16.13 2.98
C VAL A 19 -0.33 -16.12 4.44
N LEU A 20 0.65 -15.27 4.77
CA LEU A 20 0.91 -14.87 6.14
C LEU A 20 0.33 -13.47 6.39
N TRP A 21 -0.36 -13.31 7.51
CA TRP A 21 -0.90 -12.05 7.99
C TRP A 21 0.11 -11.38 8.90
N VAL A 22 0.69 -10.29 8.43
CA VAL A 22 1.69 -9.50 9.17
C VAL A 22 1.15 -8.11 9.49
N HIS A 23 1.63 -7.53 10.59
CA HIS A 23 1.24 -6.18 10.99
C HIS A 23 2.26 -5.15 10.51
N THR A 24 1.81 -4.13 9.79
CA THR A 24 2.69 -3.05 9.33
C THR A 24 3.16 -2.17 10.48
N VAL A 25 4.45 -1.82 10.49
CA VAL A 25 5.07 -1.01 11.54
C VAL A 25 4.35 0.34 11.77
N PRO A 26 4.02 1.14 10.73
CA PRO A 26 3.51 2.50 10.91
C PRO A 26 2.12 2.61 11.55
N ASN A 27 1.21 1.66 11.27
CA ASN A 27 -0.21 1.78 11.63
C ASN A 27 -0.83 0.47 12.15
N ASN A 28 -0.02 -0.56 12.39
CA ASN A 28 -0.45 -1.87 12.88
C ASN A 28 -1.51 -2.59 11.99
N ALA A 29 -1.68 -2.14 10.75
CA ALA A 29 -2.63 -2.75 9.83
C ALA A 29 -2.16 -4.14 9.40
N LYS A 30 -3.10 -5.09 9.28
CA LYS A 30 -2.79 -6.42 8.74
C LYS A 30 -2.60 -6.36 7.23
N ARG A 31 -1.54 -6.98 6.73
CA ARG A 31 -1.24 -7.14 5.30
C ARG A 31 -0.92 -8.62 5.01
N PRO A 32 -1.41 -9.15 3.88
CA PRO A 32 -1.02 -10.48 3.43
C PRO A 32 0.33 -10.42 2.70
N ILE A 33 1.22 -11.35 3.04
CA ILE A 33 2.47 -11.64 2.32
C ILE A 33 2.46 -13.09 1.84
N ASP A 34 3.28 -13.40 0.86
CA ASP A 34 3.47 -14.79 0.44
C ASP A 34 4.20 -15.57 1.56
N PRO A 35 3.88 -16.86 1.76
CA PRO A 35 4.43 -17.62 2.90
C PRO A 35 5.94 -17.88 2.83
N GLU A 36 6.51 -17.87 1.62
CA GLU A 36 7.91 -18.17 1.38
C GLU A 36 8.76 -16.88 1.31
N PRO A 37 9.94 -16.85 1.97
CA PRO A 37 10.89 -15.76 1.80
C PRO A 37 11.29 -15.59 0.34
N ASN A 38 11.48 -14.35 -0.09
CA ASN A 38 11.88 -14.02 -1.44
C ASN A 38 12.87 -12.85 -1.41
N ALA A 39 14.08 -13.06 -1.93
CA ALA A 39 15.14 -12.05 -1.97
C ALA A 39 14.78 -10.84 -2.85
N ASP A 40 13.94 -11.03 -3.87
CA ASP A 40 13.41 -9.97 -4.74
C ASP A 40 12.14 -9.31 -4.14
N GLY A 41 11.79 -9.68 -2.92
CA GLY A 41 10.65 -9.14 -2.18
C GLY A 41 10.79 -7.66 -1.84
N SER A 42 9.67 -7.04 -1.48
CA SER A 42 9.59 -5.61 -1.15
C SER A 42 9.27 -5.35 0.32
N THR A 43 9.19 -6.39 1.15
CA THR A 43 8.79 -6.30 2.55
C THR A 43 9.78 -7.02 3.45
N ALA A 44 10.36 -6.31 4.40
CA ALA A 44 11.16 -6.88 5.48
C ALA A 44 10.23 -7.23 6.65
N VAL A 45 10.31 -8.49 7.11
CA VAL A 45 9.47 -9.05 8.16
C VAL A 45 10.34 -9.52 9.31
N TYR A 46 9.93 -9.25 10.54
CA TYR A 46 10.59 -9.76 11.75
C TYR A 46 9.56 -10.12 12.81
N ARG A 47 10.01 -10.86 13.82
CA ARG A 47 9.24 -11.19 15.01
C ARG A 47 9.54 -10.17 16.10
N ASP A 48 8.54 -9.46 16.60
CA ASP A 48 8.75 -8.50 17.70
C ASP A 48 8.85 -9.19 19.08
N GLN A 49 9.14 -8.41 20.12
CA GLN A 49 9.26 -8.90 21.50
C GLN A 49 7.94 -9.46 22.06
N ALA A 50 6.79 -9.04 21.52
CA ALA A 50 5.48 -9.59 21.88
C ALA A 50 5.15 -10.87 21.08
N GLY A 51 6.06 -11.30 20.19
CA GLY A 51 5.90 -12.48 19.37
C GLY A 51 4.98 -12.28 18.17
N ARG A 52 4.72 -11.06 17.71
CA ARG A 52 3.90 -10.78 16.51
C ARG A 52 4.79 -10.62 15.28
N LEU A 53 4.30 -11.03 14.11
CA LEU A 53 4.94 -10.66 12.84
C LEU A 53 4.73 -9.17 12.56
N ARG A 54 5.86 -8.46 12.44
CA ARG A 54 5.92 -7.06 12.05
C ARG A 54 6.56 -6.93 10.69
N ALA A 55 6.03 -6.01 9.89
CA ALA A 55 6.50 -5.77 8.53
C ALA A 55 6.77 -4.29 8.28
N ARG A 56 7.88 -4.00 7.60
CA ARG A 56 8.16 -2.69 7.01
C ARG A 56 8.40 -2.84 5.52
N GLN A 57 8.01 -1.82 4.76
CA GLN A 57 8.32 -1.78 3.34
C GLN A 57 9.77 -1.40 3.15
N LEU A 58 10.45 -2.05 2.20
CA LEU A 58 11.78 -1.65 1.78
C LEU A 58 11.65 -0.34 0.97
N THR A 59 12.46 0.65 1.32
CA THR A 59 12.47 1.98 0.69
C THR A 59 13.86 2.28 0.15
N LYS A 60 14.00 3.38 -0.62
CA LYS A 60 15.33 3.83 -1.08
C LYS A 60 16.28 4.15 0.08
N GLU A 61 15.74 4.62 1.20
CA GLU A 61 16.51 4.97 2.40
C GLU A 61 16.93 3.71 3.18
N ARG A 62 16.09 2.66 3.19
CA ARG A 62 16.37 1.38 3.86
C ARG A 62 16.03 0.21 2.92
N PRO A 63 16.91 -0.06 1.94
CA PRO A 63 16.60 -0.97 0.83
C PRO A 63 16.82 -2.44 1.17
N ALA A 64 17.51 -2.74 2.28
CA ALA A 64 17.85 -4.10 2.68
C ALA A 64 17.18 -4.48 4.01
N ALA A 65 17.11 -5.80 4.27
CA ALA A 65 16.77 -6.34 5.59
C ALA A 65 17.87 -6.04 6.60
N GLU A 66 17.48 -5.79 7.85
CA GLU A 66 18.38 -5.47 8.95
C GLU A 66 18.20 -6.46 10.11
N GLY A 67 19.31 -6.92 10.69
CA GLY A 67 19.29 -7.80 11.87
C GLY A 67 18.56 -9.12 11.63
N SER A 68 17.43 -9.32 12.32
CA SER A 68 16.61 -10.54 12.26
C SER A 68 15.52 -10.51 11.18
N GLU A 69 15.49 -9.44 10.38
CA GLU A 69 14.52 -9.30 9.32
C GLU A 69 14.78 -10.29 8.17
N VAL A 70 13.70 -10.77 7.58
CA VAL A 70 13.71 -11.64 6.40
C VAL A 70 12.85 -10.99 5.33
N ILE A 71 13.30 -11.03 4.07
CA ILE A 71 12.61 -10.42 2.94
C ILE A 71 11.52 -11.36 2.42
N TYR A 72 10.33 -10.81 2.20
CA TYR A 72 9.18 -11.48 1.62
C TYR A 72 8.54 -10.63 0.52
N MET A 73 7.79 -11.30 -0.35
CA MET A 73 6.96 -10.64 -1.34
C MET A 73 5.59 -10.27 -0.74
N THR A 74 5.10 -9.06 -1.04
CA THR A 74 3.72 -8.71 -0.69
C THR A 74 2.76 -9.51 -1.55
N HIS A 75 1.75 -10.14 -0.95
CA HIS A 75 0.80 -10.95 -1.71
C HIS A 75 0.05 -10.13 -2.77
N HIS A 76 -0.16 -8.84 -2.54
CA HIS A 76 -0.78 -7.97 -3.54
C HIS A 76 -0.01 -7.95 -4.89
N ALA A 77 1.30 -8.17 -4.88
CA ALA A 77 2.12 -8.20 -6.09
C ALA A 77 1.98 -9.52 -6.88
N THR A 78 1.67 -10.62 -6.20
CA THR A 78 1.63 -11.99 -6.74
C THR A 78 0.22 -12.58 -6.82
N CYS A 79 -0.76 -11.91 -6.23
CA CYS A 79 -2.15 -12.35 -6.21
C CYS A 79 -2.68 -12.52 -7.64
N ALA A 80 -3.18 -13.71 -7.99
CA ALA A 80 -3.81 -13.99 -9.28
C ALA A 80 -5.14 -13.25 -9.49
N ARG A 81 -5.72 -12.66 -8.43
CA ARG A 81 -7.00 -11.92 -8.46
C ARG A 81 -6.89 -10.61 -7.66
N PRO A 82 -5.99 -9.68 -8.05
CA PRO A 82 -5.68 -8.51 -7.26
C PRO A 82 -6.88 -7.55 -7.17
N ARG A 83 -6.96 -6.77 -6.09
CA ARG A 83 -8.00 -5.73 -5.96
C ARG A 83 -7.80 -4.71 -7.09
N PRO A 84 -8.88 -4.30 -7.81
CA PRO A 84 -8.77 -3.23 -8.79
C PRO A 84 -8.16 -2.01 -8.11
N ARG A 85 -7.04 -1.53 -8.64
CA ARG A 85 -6.43 -0.29 -8.16
C ARG A 85 -7.47 0.81 -8.37
N ARG A 86 -7.88 1.51 -7.31
CA ARG A 86 -8.67 2.73 -7.46
C ARG A 86 -7.82 3.68 -8.31
N THR A 87 -8.21 3.89 -9.56
CA THR A 87 -7.64 4.95 -10.36
C THR A 87 -7.98 6.23 -9.62
N SER A 88 -6.96 6.92 -9.10
CA SER A 88 -7.11 8.30 -8.69
C SER A 88 -7.70 9.02 -9.89
N ARG A 89 -8.95 9.49 -9.77
CA ARG A 89 -9.55 10.37 -10.77
C ARG A 89 -8.51 11.46 -11.07
N PRO A 90 -8.27 11.81 -12.35
CA PRO A 90 -7.45 12.96 -12.68
C PRO A 90 -7.95 14.13 -11.84
N ASN A 91 -7.03 14.86 -11.19
CA ASN A 91 -7.38 16.11 -10.52
C ASN A 91 -8.21 16.92 -11.52
N PRO A 92 -9.43 17.38 -11.17
CA PRO A 92 -10.15 18.28 -12.06
C PRO A 92 -9.23 19.46 -12.35
N PRO A 93 -9.18 19.94 -13.62
CA PRO A 93 -8.36 21.08 -13.95
C PRO A 93 -8.69 22.23 -12.99
N PRO A 94 -7.69 23.06 -12.61
CA PRO A 94 -7.95 24.20 -11.75
C PRO A 94 -9.12 25.00 -12.35
N ARG A 95 -10.17 25.20 -11.57
CA ARG A 95 -11.38 25.91 -11.99
C ARG A 95 -10.98 27.35 -12.26
N THR A 96 -10.60 27.66 -13.50
CA THR A 96 -10.27 29.02 -13.94
C THR A 96 -11.50 29.86 -13.67
N GLN A 97 -11.44 30.72 -12.64
CA GLN A 97 -12.47 31.70 -12.42
C GLN A 97 -12.47 32.61 -13.65
N ARG A 98 -13.47 32.45 -14.52
CA ARG A 98 -13.77 33.43 -15.56
C ARG A 98 -13.99 34.76 -14.85
N ARG A 99 -12.98 35.63 -14.91
CA ARG A 99 -13.14 37.05 -14.61
C ARG A 99 -14.21 37.55 -15.58
N HIS A 100 -15.37 37.89 -15.04
CA HIS A 100 -16.41 38.61 -15.74
C HIS A 100 -15.87 40.04 -15.92
N TRP A 101 -15.39 40.35 -17.12
CA TRP A 101 -15.20 41.74 -17.51
C TRP A 101 -16.59 42.32 -17.76
N GLY A 102 -17.03 43.22 -16.89
CA GLY A 102 -18.29 43.94 -17.03
C GLY A 102 -18.24 44.83 -18.27
N THR A 103 -19.12 44.56 -19.23
CA THR A 103 -19.49 45.52 -20.26
C THR A 103 -20.52 46.49 -19.66
N ALA A 104 -20.06 47.69 -19.28
CA ALA A 104 -20.96 48.82 -19.07
C ALA A 104 -21.37 49.39 -20.43
N THR A 105 -22.67 49.42 -20.67
CA THR A 105 -23.40 49.91 -21.84
C THR A 105 -23.21 51.41 -22.12
N PRO A 106 -23.18 51.86 -23.40
CA PRO A 106 -23.28 53.28 -23.73
C PRO A 106 -24.73 53.76 -23.61
N GLY A 107 -24.99 54.74 -22.72
CA GLY A 107 -26.27 55.41 -22.59
C GLY A 107 -26.46 56.51 -23.64
N TRP A 108 -27.62 56.52 -24.30
CA TRP A 108 -28.06 57.52 -25.27
C TRP A 108 -28.48 58.84 -24.59
N HIS A 109 -28.15 59.96 -25.22
CA HIS A 109 -28.63 61.32 -24.89
C HIS A 109 -30.00 61.59 -25.54
N PRO A 110 -30.88 62.40 -24.91
CA PRO A 110 -32.09 62.93 -25.54
C PRO A 110 -31.79 64.01 -26.60
#